data_AF-A0A259K896-F1
#
_entry.id   AF-A0A259K896-F1
#
_cell.length_a   1.000
_cell.length_b   1.000
_cell.length_c   1.000
_cell.angle_alpha   90.00
_cell.angle_beta   90.00
_cell.angle_gamma   90.00
#
_symmetry.space_group_name_H-M   'P 1'
#
loop_
_entity.id
_entity.type
_entity.pdbx_description
1 polymer ?
#
loop_
_entity_poly.entity_id
_entity_poly.type
_entity_poly.pdbx_seq_one_letter_code
_entity_poly.pdbx_strand_id
1 'polypeptide(L)'
;DLEQIQAQLDAMQAAIDRGDPGVDEDVAFHRAIVEATGNPFFRDLSDFLDRRVRTFIRAARSNTARMQGLTEAVQREHQAIFDAVAAGEPDRAQAAAITHLENAAARLTLYLAPRGAKSAG
;
A
#
# COMPACT_ATOMS: atom_id res chain seq x y z
N ASP A 1 14.09 -2.64 -13.38
CA ASP A 1 13.31 -2.89 -12.15
C ASP A 1 12.90 -1.60 -11.45
N LEU A 2 13.84 -0.77 -10.97
CA LEU A 2 13.52 0.50 -10.31
C LEU A 2 12.61 1.42 -11.15
N GLU A 3 12.85 1.53 -12.46
CA GLU A 3 12.00 2.31 -13.37
C GLU A 3 10.54 1.82 -13.39
N GLN A 4 10.32 0.50 -13.33
CA GLN A 4 8.97 -0.04 -13.30
C GLN A 4 8.28 0.24 -11.96
N ILE A 5 9.01 0.13 -10.85
CA ILE A 5 8.48 0.45 -9.52
C ILE A 5 8.10 1.93 -9.44
N GLN A 6 8.97 2.83 -9.91
CA GLN A 6 8.69 4.27 -9.97
C GLN A 6 7.46 4.56 -10.85
N ALA A 7 7.34 3.92 -12.02
CA ALA A 7 6.20 4.12 -12.90
C ALA A 7 4.86 3.77 -12.22
N GLN A 8 4.82 2.73 -11.38
CA GLN A 8 3.60 2.39 -10.63
C GLN A 8 3.34 3.37 -9.48
N LEU A 9 4.39 3.88 -8.85
CA LEU A 9 4.28 4.92 -7.82
C LEU A 9 3.70 6.22 -8.39
N ASP A 10 4.16 6.63 -9.57
CA ASP A 10 3.67 7.79 -10.30
C ASP A 10 2.24 7.60 -10.79
N ALA A 11 1.91 6.41 -11.30
CA ALA A 11 0.55 6.06 -11.68
C ALA A 11 -0.42 6.18 -10.50
N MET A 12 0.02 5.75 -9.32
CA MET A 12 -0.77 5.90 -8.09
C MET A 12 -0.97 7.36 -7.71
N GLN A 13 0.07 8.19 -7.77
CA GLN A 13 -0.07 9.64 -7.55
C GLN A 13 -1.08 10.24 -8.54
N ALA A 14 -1.00 9.89 -9.81
CA ALA A 14 -1.93 10.36 -10.82
C ALA A 14 -3.38 9.90 -10.55
N ALA A 15 -3.58 8.71 -9.98
CA ALA A 15 -4.91 8.25 -9.55
C ALA A 15 -5.44 9.10 -8.39
N ILE A 16 -4.60 9.40 -7.41
CA ILE A 16 -4.93 10.27 -6.27
C ILE A 16 -5.33 11.67 -6.75
N ASP A 17 -4.57 12.25 -7.68
CA ASP A 17 -4.83 13.59 -8.22
C ASP A 17 -6.17 13.66 -8.98
N ARG A 18 -6.64 12.54 -9.54
CA ARG A 18 -7.96 12.42 -10.17
C ARG A 18 -9.09 12.11 -9.18
N GLY A 19 -8.77 11.86 -7.92
CA GLY A 19 -9.73 11.39 -6.90
C GLY A 19 -10.11 9.92 -7.03
N ASP A 20 -9.35 9.15 -7.82
CA ASP A 20 -9.53 7.71 -7.95
C ASP A 20 -8.93 6.96 -6.75
N PRO A 21 -9.47 5.80 -6.35
CA PRO A 21 -8.95 5.04 -5.22
C PRO A 21 -7.52 4.46 -5.38
N GLY A 22 -6.98 4.43 -6.61
CA GLY A 22 -5.62 3.95 -6.89
C GLY A 22 -5.35 2.47 -6.57
N VAL A 23 -6.39 1.63 -6.57
CA VAL A 23 -6.31 0.23 -6.09
C VAL A 23 -5.45 -0.64 -7.00
N ASP A 24 -5.60 -0.51 -8.32
CA ASP A 24 -4.90 -1.37 -9.26
C ASP A 24 -3.41 -0.95 -9.35
N GLU A 25 -3.14 0.35 -9.22
CA GLU A 25 -1.80 0.92 -9.13
C GLU A 25 -1.08 0.50 -7.84
N ASP A 26 -1.79 0.43 -6.70
CA ASP A 26 -1.28 -0.08 -5.42
C ASP A 26 -0.84 -1.55 -5.53
N VAL A 27 -1.66 -2.40 -6.16
CA VAL A 27 -1.31 -3.80 -6.41
C VAL A 27 -0.12 -3.91 -7.38
N ALA A 28 -0.11 -3.11 -8.44
CA ALA A 28 0.96 -3.12 -9.42
C ALA A 28 2.31 -2.69 -8.81
N PHE A 29 2.31 -1.71 -7.91
CA PHE A 29 3.51 -1.28 -7.18
C PHE A 29 4.12 -2.40 -6.35
N HIS A 30 3.31 -3.08 -5.52
CA HIS A 30 3.79 -4.20 -4.70
C HIS A 30 4.31 -5.36 -5.56
N ARG A 31 3.61 -5.65 -6.66
CA ARG A 31 4.04 -6.67 -7.61
C ARG A 31 5.39 -6.34 -8.25
N ALA A 32 5.61 -5.08 -8.66
CA ALA A 32 6.88 -4.66 -9.25
C ALA A 32 8.05 -4.82 -8.28
N ILE A 33 7.85 -4.54 -6.98
CA ILE A 33 8.87 -4.79 -5.95
C ILE A 33 9.19 -6.28 -5.82
N VAL A 34 8.17 -7.13 -5.80
CA VAL A 34 8.35 -8.59 -5.70
C VAL A 34 9.08 -9.13 -6.93
N GLU A 35 8.71 -8.69 -8.13
CA GLU A 35 9.36 -9.08 -9.38
C GLU A 35 10.84 -8.66 -9.41
N ALA A 36 11.16 -7.48 -8.86
CA ALA A 36 12.54 -6.97 -8.74
C ALA A 36 13.45 -7.83 -7.84
N THR A 37 12.89 -8.71 -6.99
CA THR A 37 13.70 -9.64 -6.19
C THR A 37 14.36 -10.73 -7.03
N GLY A 38 13.88 -10.97 -8.26
CA GLY A 38 14.30 -12.09 -9.11
C GLY A 38 14.01 -13.47 -8.51
N ASN A 39 13.27 -13.54 -7.40
CA ASN A 39 13.04 -14.77 -6.66
C ASN A 39 11.63 -15.33 -6.97
N PRO A 40 11.52 -16.43 -7.73
CA PRO A 40 10.23 -16.98 -8.13
C PRO A 40 9.38 -17.43 -6.93
N PHE A 41 9.99 -17.81 -5.81
CA PHE A 41 9.25 -18.18 -4.60
C PHE A 41 8.56 -16.98 -3.95
N PHE A 42 9.19 -15.80 -3.98
CA PHE A 42 8.56 -14.56 -3.50
C PHE A 42 7.39 -14.15 -4.39
N ARG A 43 7.51 -14.34 -5.71
CA ARG A 43 6.40 -14.13 -6.65
C ARG A 43 5.23 -15.06 -6.36
N ASP A 44 5.48 -16.36 -6.23
CA ASP A 44 4.41 -17.34 -5.98
C ASP A 44 3.73 -17.12 -4.62
N LEU A 45 4.50 -16.74 -3.60
CA LEU A 45 3.97 -16.34 -2.29
C LEU A 45 3.15 -15.06 -2.39
N SER A 46 3.62 -14.06 -3.11
CA SER A 46 2.89 -12.80 -3.34
C SER A 46 1.59 -13.06 -4.08
N ASP A 47 1.58 -13.88 -5.14
CA ASP A 47 0.36 -14.26 -5.88
C ASP A 47 -0.64 -15.01 -5.00
N PHE A 48 -0.17 -15.89 -4.12
CA PHE A 48 -1.00 -16.57 -3.15
C PHE A 48 -1.63 -15.60 -2.14
N LEU A 49 -0.82 -14.67 -1.61
CA LEU A 49 -1.29 -13.63 -0.70
C LEU A 49 -2.25 -12.71 -1.43
N ASP A 50 -1.94 -12.21 -2.62
CA ASP A 50 -2.78 -11.32 -3.43
C ASP A 50 -4.18 -11.89 -3.64
N ARG A 51 -4.31 -13.20 -3.94
CA ARG A 51 -5.65 -13.84 -4.05
C ARG A 51 -6.49 -13.79 -2.76
N ARG A 52 -5.86 -13.74 -1.58
CA ARG A 52 -6.52 -13.60 -0.26
C ARG A 52 -6.59 -12.14 0.23
N VAL A 53 -5.61 -11.33 -0.15
CA VAL A 53 -5.31 -9.99 0.33
C VAL A 53 -5.92 -8.94 -0.60
N ARG A 54 -6.31 -9.26 -1.83
CA ARG A 54 -7.08 -8.36 -2.72
C ARG A 54 -8.31 -7.78 -2.03
N THR A 55 -9.03 -8.56 -1.24
CA THR A 55 -10.16 -8.08 -0.45
C THR A 55 -9.71 -7.08 0.62
N PHE A 56 -8.57 -7.36 1.26
CA PHE A 56 -7.97 -6.48 2.27
C PHE A 56 -7.42 -5.18 1.65
N ILE A 57 -6.62 -5.24 0.58
CA ILE A 57 -6.09 -4.07 -0.15
C ILE A 57 -7.25 -3.22 -0.67
N ARG A 58 -8.25 -3.83 -1.30
CA ARG A 58 -9.46 -3.11 -1.74
C ARG A 58 -10.16 -2.44 -0.57
N ALA A 59 -10.32 -3.11 0.57
CA ALA A 59 -10.93 -2.51 1.74
C ALA A 59 -10.08 -1.35 2.29
N ALA A 60 -8.79 -1.56 2.52
CA ALA A 60 -7.87 -0.55 3.04
C ALA A 60 -7.79 0.68 2.12
N ARG A 61 -7.66 0.49 0.80
CA ARG A 61 -7.64 1.59 -0.18
C ARG A 61 -8.98 2.27 -0.34
N SER A 62 -10.07 1.52 -0.46
CA SER A 62 -11.42 2.12 -0.52
C SER A 62 -11.77 2.89 0.76
N ASN A 63 -11.23 2.48 1.91
CA ASN A 63 -11.41 3.20 3.17
C ASN A 63 -10.57 4.48 3.20
N THR A 64 -9.31 4.40 2.77
CA THR A 64 -8.38 5.53 2.68
C THR A 64 -8.89 6.60 1.72
N ALA A 65 -9.34 6.20 0.52
CA ALA A 65 -9.89 7.08 -0.50
C ALA A 65 -11.14 7.87 -0.05
N ARG A 66 -11.85 7.39 0.99
CA ARG A 66 -13.03 8.07 1.55
C ARG A 66 -12.69 9.13 2.60
N MET A 67 -11.44 9.24 3.02
CA MET A 67 -11.01 10.20 4.03
C MET A 67 -9.99 11.18 3.45
N GLN A 68 -10.28 12.46 3.55
CA GLN A 68 -9.39 13.52 3.10
C GLN A 68 -8.05 13.45 3.85
N GLY A 69 -6.93 13.53 3.14
CA GLY A 69 -5.57 13.55 3.70
C GLY A 69 -4.95 12.17 3.98
N LEU A 70 -5.75 11.10 4.01
CA LEU A 70 -5.22 9.74 4.25
C LEU A 70 -4.57 9.17 2.99
N THR A 71 -5.09 9.48 1.81
CA THR A 71 -4.58 8.92 0.55
C THR A 71 -3.15 9.41 0.26
N GLU A 72 -2.90 10.70 0.54
CA GLU A 72 -1.58 11.32 0.46
C GLU A 72 -0.63 10.76 1.53
N ALA A 73 -1.15 10.37 2.70
CA ALA A 73 -0.35 9.71 3.74
C ALA A 73 0.13 8.34 3.28
N VAL A 74 -0.75 7.51 2.70
CA VAL A 74 -0.35 6.20 2.18
C VAL A 74 0.63 6.36 1.01
N GLN A 75 0.45 7.34 0.14
CA GLN A 75 1.39 7.60 -0.94
C GLN A 75 2.79 7.96 -0.43
N ARG A 76 2.89 8.74 0.65
CA ARG A 76 4.19 9.01 1.30
C ARG A 76 4.81 7.76 1.90
N GLU A 77 4.01 6.83 2.44
CA GLU A 77 4.52 5.54 2.92
C GLU A 77 5.12 4.73 1.77
N HIS A 78 4.48 4.70 0.60
CA HIS A 78 5.02 4.03 -0.58
C HIS A 78 6.29 4.69 -1.12
N GLN A 79 6.35 6.03 -1.12
CA GLN A 79 7.55 6.75 -1.49
C GLN A 79 8.72 6.37 -0.57
N ALA A 80 8.49 6.26 0.73
CA ALA A 80 9.52 5.85 1.69
C ALA A 80 10.06 4.43 1.42
N ILE A 81 9.18 3.50 1.00
CA ILE A 81 9.58 2.16 0.57
C ILE A 81 10.45 2.25 -0.68
N PHE A 82 9.97 2.96 -1.72
CA PHE A 82 10.70 3.13 -2.97
C PHE A 82 12.08 3.75 -2.76
N ASP A 83 12.17 4.84 -2.00
CA ASP A 83 13.41 5.55 -1.75
C ASP A 83 14.46 4.64 -1.09
N ALA A 84 14.05 3.81 -0.13
CA ALA A 84 14.94 2.86 0.53
C ALA A 84 15.37 1.73 -0.42
N VAL A 85 14.48 1.24 -1.28
CA VAL A 85 14.82 0.25 -2.33
C VAL A 85 15.78 0.84 -3.36
N ALA A 86 15.52 2.06 -3.82
CA ALA A 86 16.35 2.77 -4.80
C ALA A 86 17.75 3.10 -4.22
N ALA A 87 17.85 3.37 -2.92
CA ALA A 87 19.11 3.56 -2.22
C ALA A 87 19.87 2.24 -1.93
N GLY A 88 19.25 1.08 -2.16
CA GLY A 88 19.86 -0.22 -1.87
C GLY A 88 20.00 -0.50 -0.37
N GLU A 89 19.08 0.00 0.46
CA GLU A 89 19.13 -0.09 1.92
C GLU A 89 18.07 -1.07 2.44
N PRO A 90 18.39 -2.38 2.55
CA PRO A 90 17.40 -3.42 2.85
C PRO A 90 16.71 -3.22 4.20
N ASP A 91 17.45 -2.83 5.24
CA ASP A 91 16.88 -2.64 6.59
C ASP A 91 15.90 -1.46 6.62
N ARG A 92 16.20 -0.38 5.88
CA ARG A 92 15.30 0.77 5.75
C ARG A 92 14.05 0.41 4.94
N ALA A 93 14.21 -0.36 3.86
CA ALA A 93 13.08 -0.82 3.05
C ALA A 93 12.16 -1.74 3.86
N GLN A 94 12.74 -2.65 4.65
CA GLN A 94 11.99 -3.52 5.56
C GLN A 94 11.22 -2.72 6.61
N ALA A 95 11.88 -1.77 7.28
CA ALA A 95 11.23 -0.94 8.30
C ALA A 95 10.07 -0.13 7.70
N ALA A 96 10.27 0.50 6.53
CA ALA A 96 9.22 1.24 5.84
C ALA A 96 8.03 0.35 5.45
N ALA A 97 8.28 -0.85 4.94
CA ALA A 97 7.23 -1.80 4.59
C ALA A 97 6.45 -2.28 5.82
N ILE A 98 7.11 -2.55 6.95
CA ILE A 98 6.44 -2.92 8.20
C ILE A 98 5.53 -1.79 8.67
N THR A 99 6.03 -0.56 8.74
CA THR A 99 5.24 0.61 9.15
C THR A 99 4.02 0.81 8.23
N HIS A 100 4.19 0.65 6.91
CA HIS A 100 3.08 0.72 5.97
C HIS A 100 1.99 -0.32 6.26
N LEU A 101 2.37 -1.58 6.51
CA LEU A 101 1.44 -2.66 6.82
C LEU A 101 0.73 -2.46 8.16
N GLU A 102 1.42 -2.00 9.19
CA GLU A 102 0.84 -1.65 10.49
C GLU A 102 -0.19 -0.53 10.35
N ASN A 103 0.14 0.52 9.61
CA ASN A 103 -0.78 1.61 9.33
C ASN A 103 -1.99 1.13 8.51
N ALA A 104 -1.78 0.25 7.52
CA ALA A 104 -2.88 -0.34 6.74
C ALA A 104 -3.83 -1.17 7.62
N ALA A 105 -3.30 -1.97 8.55
CA ALA A 105 -4.08 -2.73 9.51
C ALA A 105 -4.87 -1.82 10.48
N ALA A 106 -4.26 -0.74 10.97
CA ALA A 106 -4.93 0.25 11.82
C ALA A 106 -6.09 0.94 11.07
N ARG A 107 -5.88 1.33 9.81
CA ARG A 107 -6.92 1.92 8.94
C ARG A 107 -8.09 0.98 8.70
N LEU A 108 -7.84 -0.32 8.58
CA LEU A 108 -8.91 -1.32 8.49
C LEU A 108 -9.69 -1.44 9.81
N THR A 109 -8.97 -1.54 10.94
CA THR A 109 -9.58 -1.67 12.28
C THR A 109 -10.50 -0.49 12.62
N LEU A 110 -10.07 0.73 12.33
CA LEU A 110 -10.89 1.95 12.53
C LEU A 110 -12.25 1.88 11.82
N TYR A 111 -12.34 1.13 10.71
CA TYR A 111 -13.56 0.98 9.92
C TYR A 111 -14.39 -0.25 10.30
N LEU A 112 -13.77 -1.30 10.83
CA LEU A 112 -14.48 -2.49 11.35
C LEU A 112 -15.04 -2.25 12.76
N ALA A 113 -14.54 -1.24 13.48
CA ALA A 113 -15.14 -0.79 14.72
C ALA A 113 -16.58 -0.32 14.45
N PRO A 114 -17.59 -0.78 15.22
CA PRO A 114 -18.97 -0.38 15.03
C PRO A 114 -19.10 1.14 15.10
N ARG A 115 -19.65 1.74 14.04
CA ARG A 115 -20.04 3.17 14.03
C ARG A 115 -21.14 3.39 15.06
N GLY A 116 -20.78 3.62 16.32
CA GLY A 116 -21.78 3.76 17.38
C GLY A 116 -21.31 4.02 18.81
N ALA A 117 -20.02 4.22 19.09
CA ALA A 117 -19.57 4.58 20.45
C ALA A 117 -19.35 6.10 20.60
N LYS A 118 -20.43 6.89 20.41
CA LYS A 118 -20.53 8.24 20.98
C LYS A 118 -21.96 8.50 21.46
N SER A 119 -22.23 8.14 22.71
CA SER A 119 -22.86 9.01 23.72
C SER A 119 -23.08 8.22 25.01
N ALA A 120 -22.29 8.51 26.04
CA ALA A 120 -22.72 8.39 27.42
C ALA A 120 -22.13 9.59 28.15
N GLY A 121 -23.00 10.57 28.38
CA GLY A 121 -22.79 11.60 29.41
C GLY A 121 -23.10 11.04 30.78
#